data_AF-A0A7V8DET2-F1
#
_entry.id   AF-A0A7V8DET2-F1
#
_cell.length_a   1.000
_cell.length_b   1.000
_cell.length_c   1.000
_cell.angle_alpha   90.00
_cell.angle_beta   90.00
_cell.angle_gamma   90.00
#
_symmetry.space_group_name_H-M   'P 1'
#
loop_
_entity.id
_entity.type
_entity.pdbx_description
1 polymer ?
#
loop_
_entity_poly.entity_id
_entity_poly.type
_entity_poly.pdbx_seq_one_letter_code
_entity_poly.pdbx_strand_id
1 'polypeptide(L)' 'MTIGTRFFTWFRGRLVGTDAYGNRYYRGPLRVPGGRERRWILYKGRPEASKVPPEWHAWLHYTVDAPLTTIG' A
#
# COMPACT_ATOMS: atom_id res chain seq x y z
N MET A 1 -22.66 10.24 9.25
CA MET A 1 -21.33 10.10 8.61
C MET A 1 -21.52 10.10 7.11
N THR A 2 -21.17 11.21 6.45
CA THR A 2 -21.57 11.52 5.07
C THR A 2 -20.82 10.68 4.04
N ILE A 3 -21.55 10.16 3.06
CA ILE A 3 -21.10 9.28 1.96
C ILE A 3 -19.94 9.87 1.15
N GLY A 4 -19.81 11.20 1.10
CA GLY A 4 -18.72 11.91 0.41
C GLY A 4 -17.31 11.61 0.93
N THR A 5 -17.13 11.30 2.21
CA THR A 5 -15.80 11.03 2.80
C THR A 5 -15.20 9.69 2.34
N ARG A 6 -16.05 8.73 1.94
CA ARG A 6 -15.62 7.40 1.49
C ARG A 6 -15.05 7.42 0.06
N PHE A 7 -15.57 8.28 -0.81
CA PHE A 7 -15.07 8.41 -2.19
C PHE A 7 -13.72 9.14 -2.29
N PHE A 8 -13.50 10.17 -1.47
CA PHE A 8 -12.26 10.96 -1.51
C PHE A 8 -11.01 10.19 -1.07
N THR A 9 -11.20 9.11 -0.31
CA THR A 9 -10.10 8.29 0.23
C THR A 9 -9.65 7.20 -0.76
N TRP A 10 -10.53 6.76 -1.66
CA TRP A 10 -10.28 5.58 -2.51
C TRP A 10 -9.53 5.93 -3.81
N PHE A 11 -9.66 7.16 -4.32
CA PHE A 11 -9.11 7.55 -5.64
C PHE A 11 -7.66 8.09 -5.64
N ARG A 12 -7.02 8.32 -4.48
CA ARG A 12 -5.66 8.91 -4.39
C ARG A 12 -4.54 7.91 -4.08
N GLY A 13 -4.83 6.61 -4.12
CA GLY A 13 -3.80 5.58 -3.98
C GLY A 13 -2.93 5.49 -5.24
N ARG A 14 -1.66 5.92 -5.17
CA ARG A 14 -0.67 5.70 -6.23
C ARG A 14 -0.12 4.28 -6.10
N LEU A 15 -0.25 3.49 -7.17
CA LEU A 15 0.38 2.18 -7.25
C LEU A 15 1.90 2.34 -7.14
N VAL A 16 2.49 1.62 -6.19
CA VAL A 16 3.94 1.59 -5.97
C VAL A 16 4.56 0.41 -6.72
N GLY A 17 3.90 -0.74 -6.70
CA GLY A 17 4.35 -1.92 -7.42
C GLY A 17 3.50 -3.14 -7.17
N THR A 18 3.94 -4.26 -7.73
CA THR A 18 3.33 -5.57 -7.58
C THR A 18 4.39 -6.58 -7.19
N ASP A 19 4.03 -7.56 -6.36
CA ASP A 19 4.93 -8.68 -6.05
C ASP A 19 4.71 -9.89 -6.99
N ALA A 20 5.55 -10.92 -6.82
CA ALA A 20 5.48 -12.16 -7.60
C ALA A 20 4.18 -12.95 -7.39
N TYR A 21 3.47 -12.72 -6.28
CA TYR A 21 2.16 -13.30 -6.00
C TYR A 21 1.02 -12.50 -6.64
N GLY A 22 1.35 -11.35 -7.25
CA GLY A 22 0.43 -10.44 -7.90
C GLY A 22 -0.31 -9.52 -6.94
N ASN A 23 0.09 -9.44 -5.66
CA ASN A 23 -0.43 -8.45 -4.75
C ASN A 23 0.03 -7.06 -5.19
N ARG A 24 -0.84 -6.07 -5.04
CA ARG A 24 -0.61 -4.69 -5.49
C ARG A 24 -0.46 -3.79 -4.28
N TYR A 25 0.58 -2.97 -4.28
CA TYR A 25 0.90 -2.10 -3.15
C TYR A 25 0.67 -0.65 -3.53
N TYR A 26 0.01 0.08 -2.64
CA TYR A 26 -0.44 1.44 -2.89
C TYR A 26 -0.01 2.35 -1.77
N ARG A 27 0.39 3.56 -2.15
CA ARG A 27 0.59 4.68 -1.22
C ARG A 27 -0.44 5.77 -1.45
N GLY A 28 -0.87 6.41 -0.39
CA GLY A 28 -1.88 7.47 -0.43
C GLY A 28 -1.45 8.70 0.33
N PRO A 29 -2.26 9.76 0.23
CA PRO A 29 -1.96 11.05 0.85
C PRO A 29 -1.82 10.92 2.37
N LEU A 30 -1.06 11.88 2.91
CA LEU A 30 -0.84 12.06 4.34
C LEU A 30 -2.18 12.13 5.08
N ARG A 31 -2.28 11.46 6.23
CA ARG A 31 -3.50 11.52 7.06
C ARG A 31 -3.69 12.88 7.73
N VAL A 32 -2.59 13.58 8.01
CA VAL A 32 -2.52 14.91 8.61
C VAL A 32 -1.33 15.69 8.01
N PRO A 33 -1.33 17.04 8.00
CA PRO A 33 -0.15 17.82 7.64
C PRO A 33 1.06 17.41 8.48
N GLY A 34 2.18 17.04 7.84
CA GLY A 34 3.37 16.51 8.53
C GLY A 34 3.26 15.04 9.00
N GLY A 35 2.18 14.34 8.68
CA GLY A 35 1.98 12.93 9.01
C GLY A 35 2.79 11.97 8.13
N ARG A 36 2.48 10.67 8.20
CA ARG A 36 3.04 9.66 7.28
C ARG A 36 2.07 9.38 6.13
N GLU A 37 2.62 9.11 4.95
CA GLU A 37 1.85 8.62 3.79
C GLU A 37 1.14 7.32 4.17
N ARG A 38 -0.09 7.10 3.71
CA ARG A 38 -0.76 5.82 3.99
C ARG A 38 -0.21 4.76 3.06
N ARG A 39 0.16 3.59 3.58
CA ARG A 39 0.59 2.42 2.79
C ARG A 39 -0.37 1.27 3.00
N TRP A 40 -0.74 0.58 1.93
CA TRP A 40 -1.59 -0.62 2.01
C TRP A 40 -1.33 -1.58 0.86
N ILE A 41 -1.73 -2.83 1.07
CA ILE A 41 -1.67 -3.93 0.11
C ILE A 41 -3.08 -4.31 -0.34
N LEU A 42 -3.21 -4.66 -1.62
CA LEU A 42 -4.37 -5.29 -2.21
C LEU A 42 -3.95 -6.69 -2.67
N TYR A 43 -4.45 -7.71 -1.98
CA TYR A 43 -4.13 -9.10 -2.29
C TYR A 43 -4.76 -9.54 -3.61
N LYS A 44 -4.04 -10.38 -4.37
CA LYS A 44 -4.61 -11.04 -5.55
C LYS A 44 -5.37 -12.30 -5.10
N GLY A 45 -6.67 -12.14 -4.84
CA GLY A 45 -7.55 -13.24 -4.43
C GLY A 45 -7.73 -13.30 -2.91
N ARG A 46 -7.60 -14.49 -2.31
CA ARG A 46 -7.77 -14.66 -0.86
C ARG A 46 -6.69 -13.87 -0.10
N PRO A 47 -7.07 -13.05 0.90
CA PRO A 47 -6.10 -12.29 1.68
C PRO A 47 -5.28 -13.23 2.57
N GLU A 48 -4.01 -13.38 2.23
CA GLU A 48 -3.05 -14.19 2.99
C GLU A 48 -1.83 -13.34 3.35
N ALA A 49 -1.85 -12.76 4.56
CA ALA A 49 -0.82 -11.84 5.03
C ALA A 49 0.58 -12.49 5.13
N SER A 50 0.65 -13.81 5.34
CA SER A 50 1.91 -14.56 5.40
C SER A 50 2.63 -14.66 4.07
N LYS A 51 1.97 -14.33 2.95
CA LYS A 51 2.57 -14.36 1.59
C LYS A 51 3.13 -13.01 1.15
N VAL A 52 3.20 -12.02 2.05
CA VAL A 52 3.83 -10.73 1.75
C VAL A 52 5.35 -10.89 1.82
N PRO A 53 6.09 -10.56 0.73
CA PRO A 53 7.55 -10.63 0.77
C PRO A 53 8.17 -9.69 1.81
N PRO A 54 9.35 -10.00 2.37
CA PRO A 54 9.99 -9.21 3.43
C PRO A 54 10.19 -7.74 3.08
N GLU A 55 10.56 -7.42 1.83
CA GLU A 55 10.77 -6.06 1.35
C GLU A 55 9.47 -5.23 1.38
N TRP A 56 8.35 -5.87 1.03
CA TRP A 56 7.03 -5.24 1.07
C TRP A 56 6.48 -5.15 2.49
N HIS A 57 6.79 -6.12 3.34
CA HIS A 57 6.46 -6.08 4.77
C HIS A 57 7.19 -4.91 5.45
N ALA A 58 8.50 -4.76 5.24
CA ALA A 58 9.28 -3.63 5.75
C ALA A 58 8.73 -2.28 5.26
N TRP A 59 8.32 -2.21 3.99
CA TRP A 59 7.72 -1.01 3.42
C TRP A 59 6.35 -0.69 4.04
N LEU A 60 5.46 -1.68 4.21
CA LEU A 60 4.16 -1.48 4.87
C LEU A 60 4.31 -0.98 6.31
N HIS A 61 5.37 -1.39 7.01
CA HIS A 61 5.66 -1.01 8.39
C HIS A 61 6.53 0.26 8.54
N TYR A 62 6.77 1.01 7.46
CA TYR A 62 7.57 2.24 7.46
C TYR A 62 9.04 2.04 7.89
N THR A 63 9.57 0.82 7.78
CA THR A 63 10.98 0.53 8.06
C THR A 63 11.88 1.02 6.92
N VAL A 64 11.36 1.05 5.70
CA VAL A 64 12.05 1.56 4.50
C VAL A 64 11.17 2.56 3.76
N ASP A 65 11.78 3.56 3.11
CA ASP A 65 11.04 4.59 2.36
C ASP A 65 10.48 4.08 1.03
N ALA A 66 11.22 3.20 0.36
CA ALA A 66 10.84 2.56 -0.89
C ALA A 66 11.04 1.04 -0.78
N PRO A 67 10.15 0.22 -1.37
CA PRO A 67 10.39 -1.21 -1.51
C PRO A 67 11.55 -1.40 -2.49
N LEU A 68 12.38 -2.42 -2.28
CA LEU A 68 13.36 -2.83 -3.26
C LEU A 68 12.57 -3.34 -4.48
N THR A 69 12.52 -2.55 -5.54
CA THR A 69 11.77 -2.87 -6.75
C THR A 69 12.32 -4.14 -7.39
N THR A 70 11.62 -5.25 -7.22
CA THR A 70 11.77 -6.41 -8.13
C THR A 70 11.04 -6.06 -9.42
N ILE A 71 11.74 -5.34 -10.31
CA ILE A 71 11.31 -5.15 -11.69
C ILE A 71 11.56 -6.48 -12.38
N GLY A 72 10.50 -7.21 -12.68
CA GLY A 72 10.49 -8.39 -13.53
C GLY A 72 9.41 -8.24 -14.58
#